data_AF-A0A395L010-F1
#
_entry.id   AF-A0A395L010-F1
#
_cell.length_a   1.000
_cell.length_b   1.000
_cell.length_c   1.000
_cell.angle_alpha   90.00
_cell.angle_beta   90.00
_cell.angle_gamma   90.00
#
_symmetry.space_group_name_H-M   'P 1'
#
loop_
_entity.id
_entity.type
_entity.pdbx_description
1 polymer ?
#
loop_
_entity_poly.entity_id
_entity_poly.type
_entity_poly.pdbx_seq_one_letter_code
_entity_poly.pdbx_strand_id
1 'polypeptide(L)'
;MKAEEISLKYSALQPDGAVVAIEFNQEIAATLVRLPDDPSLYFDLSEPHLLIPLEQLVNARARERGIINANRHMVAAAKCNLEKRKPLTVQSLDNDLWLVVDGNSTLLNARLSSWRAIPCCMR
;
A
#
# COMPACT_ATOMS: atom_id res chain seq x y z
N MET A 1 -0.41 23.18 -21.73
CA MET A 1 0.52 22.15 -21.22
C MET A 1 -0.30 20.89 -20.97
N LYS A 2 -0.03 19.80 -21.69
CA LYS A 2 -0.66 18.51 -21.40
C LYS A 2 -0.05 18.02 -20.09
N ALA A 3 -0.88 17.76 -19.08
CA ALA A 3 -0.41 16.99 -17.94
C ALA A 3 0.07 15.65 -18.50
N GLU A 4 1.35 15.35 -18.34
CA GLU A 4 1.81 13.98 -18.53
C GLU A 4 0.99 13.13 -17.58
N GLU A 5 0.13 12.27 -18.13
CA GLU A 5 -0.57 11.23 -17.36
C GLU A 5 0.52 10.29 -16.84
N ILE A 6 1.05 10.59 -15.66
CA ILE A 6 1.98 9.71 -14.97
C ILE A 6 1.18 8.50 -14.53
N SER A 7 1.20 7.46 -15.37
CA SER A 7 0.65 6.15 -15.04
C SER A 7 1.42 5.58 -13.85
N LEU A 8 0.77 5.55 -12.67
CA LEU A 8 1.34 4.95 -11.47
C LEU A 8 1.51 3.45 -11.68
N LYS A 9 2.74 2.96 -11.58
CA LYS A 9 3.07 1.54 -11.66
C LYS A 9 3.41 0.98 -10.28
N TYR A 10 3.10 -0.29 -10.05
CA TYR A 10 3.47 -0.99 -8.83
C TYR A 10 3.96 -2.40 -9.13
N SER A 11 4.90 -2.89 -8.31
CA SER A 11 5.42 -4.25 -8.41
C SER A 11 4.41 -5.26 -7.86
N ALA A 12 4.14 -6.33 -8.60
CA ALA A 12 3.26 -7.41 -8.20
C ALA A 12 3.84 -8.78 -8.55
N LEU A 13 3.53 -9.77 -7.72
CA LEU A 13 3.95 -11.16 -7.94
C LEU A 13 2.91 -11.90 -8.80
N GLN A 14 3.37 -12.52 -9.88
CA GLN A 14 2.56 -13.38 -10.74
C GLN A 14 2.49 -14.82 -10.21
N PRO A 15 1.51 -15.64 -10.67
CA PRO A 15 1.39 -17.04 -10.23
C PRO A 15 2.61 -17.92 -10.56
N ASP A 16 3.41 -17.55 -11.54
CA ASP A 16 4.65 -18.23 -11.93
C ASP A 16 5.88 -17.80 -11.09
N GLY A 17 5.68 -16.89 -10.13
CA GLY A 17 6.73 -16.34 -9.28
C GLY A 17 7.45 -15.11 -9.85
N ALA A 18 7.10 -14.65 -11.06
CA ALA A 18 7.71 -13.45 -11.62
C ALA A 18 7.22 -12.17 -10.94
N VAL A 19 8.12 -11.22 -10.68
CA VAL A 19 7.76 -9.86 -10.23
C VAL A 19 7.66 -8.95 -11.45
N VAL A 20 6.48 -8.36 -11.66
CA VAL A 20 6.21 -7.48 -12.81
C VAL A 20 5.69 -6.12 -12.35
N ALA A 21 5.89 -5.10 -13.18
CA ALA A 21 5.26 -3.81 -12.99
C ALA A 21 3.84 -3.83 -13.58
N ILE A 22 2.83 -3.52 -12.77
CA ILE A 22 1.43 -3.41 -13.16
C ILE A 22 1.01 -1.94 -13.13
N GLU A 23 0.24 -1.50 -14.13
CA GLU A 23 -0.37 -0.17 -14.14
C GLU A 23 -1.56 -0.10 -13.20
N PHE A 24 -1.62 0.97 -12.43
CA PHE A 24 -2.74 1.24 -11.54
C PHE A 24 -3.95 1.73 -12.34
N ASN A 25 -5.15 1.26 -11.99
CA ASN A 25 -6.39 1.71 -12.61
C ASN A 25 -6.61 3.21 -12.32
N GLN A 26 -6.53 4.04 -13.38
CA GLN A 26 -6.61 5.49 -13.29
C GLN A 26 -7.98 5.99 -12.85
N GLU A 27 -9.06 5.33 -13.27
CA GLU A 27 -10.42 5.69 -12.87
C GLU A 27 -10.59 5.51 -11.36
N ILE A 28 -10.07 4.42 -10.82
CA ILE A 28 -10.08 4.20 -9.38
C ILE A 28 -9.21 5.23 -8.67
N ALA A 29 -7.98 5.43 -9.14
CA ALA A 29 -7.04 6.40 -8.55
C ALA A 29 -7.67 7.79 -8.40
N ALA A 30 -8.43 8.24 -9.42
CA ALA A 30 -9.10 9.54 -9.41
C ALA A 30 -10.19 9.68 -8.33
N THR A 31 -10.75 8.57 -7.84
CA THR A 31 -11.78 8.58 -6.78
C THR A 31 -11.23 8.53 -5.36
N LEU A 32 -9.95 8.22 -5.18
CA LEU A 32 -9.36 7.95 -3.87
C LEU A 32 -8.80 9.23 -3.23
N VAL A 33 -9.01 9.37 -1.92
CA VAL A 33 -8.44 10.47 -1.14
C VAL A 33 -6.94 10.26 -1.00
N ARG A 34 -6.15 11.30 -1.29
CA ARG A 34 -4.70 11.33 -1.03
C ARG A 34 -4.46 11.40 0.48
N LEU A 35 -3.68 10.46 0.99
CA LEU A 35 -3.41 10.32 2.41
C LEU A 35 -2.05 10.97 2.74
N PRO A 36 -1.97 11.86 3.75
CA PRO A 36 -0.68 12.31 4.28
C PRO A 36 0.30 11.15 4.55
N ASP A 37 1.57 11.32 4.20
CA ASP A 37 2.65 10.37 4.51
C ASP A 37 3.04 10.48 6.00
N ASP A 38 2.12 10.05 6.85
CA ASP A 38 2.30 9.93 8.29
C ASP A 38 1.62 8.63 8.75
N PRO A 39 2.37 7.51 8.79
CA PRO A 39 1.83 6.22 9.21
C PRO A 39 1.17 6.23 10.59
N SER A 40 1.55 7.14 11.49
CA SER A 40 0.97 7.20 12.85
C SER A 40 -0.52 7.56 12.84
N LEU A 41 -1.02 8.19 11.77
CA LEU A 41 -2.45 8.50 11.59
C LEU A 41 -3.30 7.25 11.31
N TYR A 42 -2.69 6.20 10.76
CA TYR A 42 -3.41 5.07 10.17
C TYR A 42 -3.12 3.74 10.84
N PHE A 43 -1.97 3.63 11.49
CA PHE A 43 -1.46 2.39 12.03
C PHE A 43 -1.37 2.43 13.56
N ASP A 44 -1.73 1.32 14.19
CA ASP A 44 -1.35 1.03 15.56
C ASP A 44 0.10 0.55 15.54
N LEU A 45 0.97 1.36 16.13
CA LEU A 45 2.43 1.17 16.16
C LEU A 45 2.90 0.64 17.52
N SER A 46 1.98 0.14 18.35
CA SER A 46 2.30 -0.43 19.68
C SER A 46 3.08 -1.74 19.61
N GLU A 47 2.91 -2.51 18.54
CA GLU A 47 3.64 -3.77 18.29
C GLU A 47 4.93 -3.54 17.50
N PRO A 48 5.95 -4.43 17.64
CA PRO A 48 7.18 -4.36 16.86
C PRO A 48 6.90 -4.34 15.34
N HIS A 49 7.49 -3.37 14.66
CA HIS A 49 7.35 -3.17 13.23
C HIS A 49 8.62 -2.55 12.64
N LEU A 50 8.77 -2.67 11.32
CA LEU A 50 9.80 -2.01 10.55
C LEU A 50 9.13 -1.10 9.51
N LEU A 51 9.70 0.08 9.30
CA LEU A 51 9.31 0.93 8.17
C LEU A 51 10.06 0.44 6.93
N ILE A 52 9.35 -0.24 6.03
CA ILE A 52 9.93 -0.74 4.78
C ILE A 52 9.65 0.26 3.65
N PRO A 53 10.66 0.69 2.87
CA PRO A 53 10.47 1.52 1.70
C PRO A 53 9.48 0.91 0.71
N LEU A 54 8.61 1.74 0.14
CA LEU A 54 7.57 1.24 -0.76
C LEU A 54 8.17 0.56 -2.01
N GLU A 55 9.33 0.99 -2.51
CA GLU A 55 10.01 0.35 -3.65
C GLU A 55 10.42 -1.11 -3.39
N GLN A 56 10.60 -1.51 -2.13
CA GLN A 56 10.96 -2.88 -1.76
C GLN A 56 9.75 -3.81 -1.63
N LEU A 57 8.53 -3.26 -1.65
CA LEU A 57 7.32 -4.04 -1.41
C LEU A 57 6.71 -4.55 -2.72
N VAL A 58 6.29 -5.80 -2.73
CA VAL A 58 5.62 -6.46 -3.87
C VAL A 58 4.20 -6.81 -3.46
N ASN A 59 3.22 -6.40 -4.27
CA ASN A 59 1.83 -6.77 -4.05
C ASN A 59 1.58 -8.23 -4.47
N ALA A 60 0.98 -9.03 -3.58
CA ALA A 60 0.51 -10.37 -3.94
C ALA A 60 -0.82 -10.33 -4.72
N ARG A 61 -1.61 -9.27 -4.53
CA ARG A 61 -2.93 -9.11 -5.19
C ARG A 61 -3.39 -7.65 -5.19
N ALA A 62 -4.21 -7.29 -6.17
CA ALA A 62 -4.95 -6.04 -6.19
C ALA A 62 -6.45 -6.32 -6.39
N ARG A 63 -7.30 -5.75 -5.54
CA ARG A 63 -8.76 -5.86 -5.66
C ARG A 63 -9.36 -4.48 -5.52
N GLU A 64 -9.99 -3.99 -6.58
CA GLU A 64 -10.54 -2.64 -6.69
C GLU A 64 -11.41 -2.24 -5.48
N ARG A 65 -12.43 -3.04 -5.19
CA ARG A 65 -13.30 -2.85 -4.01
C ARG A 65 -12.50 -2.82 -2.70
N GLY A 66 -11.45 -3.63 -2.59
CA GLY A 66 -10.56 -3.66 -1.43
C GLY A 66 -9.77 -2.37 -1.26
N ILE A 67 -9.29 -1.78 -2.35
CA ILE A 67 -8.54 -0.52 -2.36
C ILE A 67 -9.43 0.64 -1.92
N ILE A 68 -10.64 0.73 -2.48
CA ILE A 68 -11.63 1.78 -2.14
C ILE A 68 -12.02 1.70 -0.67
N ASN A 69 -12.37 0.50 -0.19
CA ASN A 69 -12.72 0.30 1.21
C ASN A 69 -11.53 0.61 2.14
N ALA A 70 -10.31 0.25 1.73
CA ALA A 70 -9.13 0.53 2.51
C ALA A 70 -8.90 2.04 2.68
N ASN A 71 -9.00 2.81 1.59
CA ASN A 71 -8.89 4.26 1.59
C ASN A 71 -9.90 4.88 2.56
N ARG A 72 -11.18 4.53 2.44
CA ARG A 72 -12.26 5.05 3.30
C ARG A 72 -11.97 4.81 4.78
N HIS A 73 -11.54 3.61 5.14
CA HIS A 73 -11.22 3.29 6.53
C HIS A 73 -9.97 4.03 7.02
N MET A 74 -8.94 4.21 6.17
CA MET A 74 -7.76 5.00 6.52
C MET A 74 -8.11 6.47 6.75
N VAL A 75 -8.95 7.06 5.90
CA VAL A 75 -9.47 8.43 6.11
C VAL A 75 -10.22 8.55 7.43
N ALA A 76 -11.05 7.56 7.78
CA ALA A 76 -11.77 7.54 9.05
C ALA A 76 -10.83 7.35 10.25
N ALA A 77 -9.82 6.49 10.15
CA ALA A 77 -8.82 6.28 11.21
C ALA A 77 -8.02 7.56 11.49
N ALA A 78 -7.59 8.29 10.46
CA ALA A 78 -6.88 9.56 10.61
C ALA A 78 -7.72 10.64 11.32
N LYS A 79 -9.05 10.52 11.27
CA LYS A 79 -10.00 11.40 11.98
C LYS A 79 -10.41 10.86 13.35
N CYS A 80 -9.77 9.79 13.82
CA CYS A 80 -10.12 9.07 15.06
C CYS A 80 -11.57 8.52 15.07
N ASN A 81 -12.19 8.32 13.90
CA ASN A 81 -13.56 7.79 13.77
C ASN A 81 -13.60 6.26 13.64
N LEU A 82 -12.46 5.63 13.36
CA LEU A 82 -12.29 4.17 13.32
C LEU A 82 -10.95 3.80 13.94
N GLU A 83 -10.84 2.54 14.38
CA GLU A 83 -9.59 1.99 14.87
C GLU A 83 -8.48 2.05 13.81
N LYS A 84 -7.26 2.27 14.28
CA LYS A 84 -6.06 2.19 13.44
C LYS A 84 -5.79 0.75 13.05
N ARG A 85 -5.12 0.57 11.92
CA ARG A 85 -4.81 -0.74 11.34
C ARG A 85 -3.55 -1.31 11.99
N LYS A 86 -3.43 -2.63 12.02
CA LYS A 86 -2.13 -3.27 12.28
C LYS A 86 -1.15 -2.99 11.12
N PRO A 87 0.17 -3.03 11.38
CA PRO A 87 1.19 -3.03 10.32
C PRO A 87 0.93 -4.11 9.26
N LEU A 88 1.43 -3.89 8.04
CA LEU A 88 1.30 -4.85 6.94
C LEU A 88 2.07 -6.13 7.27
N THR A 89 1.53 -7.29 6.91
CA THR A 89 2.27 -8.55 7.05
C THR A 89 3.04 -8.82 5.78
N VAL A 90 4.35 -9.02 5.92
CA VAL A 90 5.26 -9.29 4.80
C VAL A 90 6.00 -10.62 4.97
N GLN A 91 6.40 -11.18 3.84
CA GLN A 91 7.30 -12.33 3.74
C GLN A 91 8.47 -11.94 2.83
N SER A 92 9.70 -12.31 3.22
CA SER A 92 10.87 -12.05 2.38
C SER A 92 10.72 -12.75 1.03
N LEU A 93 11.06 -12.03 -0.03
CA LEU A 93 11.46 -12.59 -1.31
C LEU A 93 12.99 -12.53 -1.42
N ASP A 94 13.54 -12.99 -2.53
CA ASP A 94 14.94 -12.75 -2.88
C ASP A 94 15.18 -11.27 -3.24
N ASN A 95 16.45 -10.85 -3.27
CA ASN A 95 16.90 -9.52 -3.73
C ASN A 95 16.32 -8.33 -2.95
N ASP A 96 16.25 -8.43 -1.61
CA ASP A 96 15.77 -7.36 -0.72
C ASP A 96 14.32 -6.91 -0.97
N LEU A 97 13.54 -7.74 -1.66
CA LEU A 97 12.11 -7.53 -1.89
C LEU A 97 11.27 -8.25 -0.83
N TRP A 98 10.08 -7.69 -0.57
CA TRP A 98 9.15 -8.19 0.43
C TRP A 98 7.76 -8.35 -0.17
N LEU A 99 7.25 -9.58 -0.17
CA LEU A 99 5.88 -9.87 -0.58
C LEU A 99 4.91 -9.46 0.51
N VAL A 100 3.96 -8.58 0.17
CA VAL A 100 2.85 -8.23 1.07
C VAL A 100 1.80 -9.34 1.03
N VAL A 101 1.72 -10.12 2.10
CA VAL A 101 0.73 -11.21 2.24
C VAL A 101 -0.56 -10.72 2.87
N ASP A 102 -0.51 -9.68 3.70
CA ASP A 102 -1.69 -8.95 4.20
C ASP A 102 -1.49 -7.42 4.18
N GLY A 103 -2.55 -6.69 3.85
CA GLY A 103 -2.55 -5.23 3.71
C GLY A 103 -2.21 -4.71 2.30
N ASN A 104 -2.35 -5.56 1.27
CA ASN A 104 -2.14 -5.20 -0.14
C ASN A 104 -2.86 -3.92 -0.58
N SER A 105 -4.16 -3.79 -0.25
CA SER A 105 -4.95 -2.60 -0.58
C SER A 105 -4.44 -1.34 0.12
N THR A 106 -3.87 -1.50 1.32
CA THR A 106 -3.30 -0.39 2.10
C THR A 106 -1.98 0.07 1.49
N LEU A 107 -1.11 -0.86 1.07
CA LEU A 107 0.10 -0.52 0.30
C LEU A 107 -0.24 0.28 -0.96
N LEU A 108 -1.26 -0.16 -1.70
CA LEU A 108 -1.70 0.52 -2.92
C LEU A 108 -2.19 1.95 -2.66
N ASN A 109 -2.85 2.19 -1.54
CA ASN A 109 -3.24 3.54 -1.12
C ASN A 109 -2.03 4.41 -0.71
N ALA A 110 -1.04 3.82 -0.04
CA ALA A 110 0.20 4.51 0.30
C ALA A 110 1.02 4.86 -0.95
N ARG A 111 1.14 3.93 -1.92
CA ARG A 111 1.75 4.18 -3.24
C ARG A 111 1.05 5.29 -3.98
N LEU A 112 -0.28 5.20 -4.08
CA LEU A 112 -1.07 6.24 -4.71
C LEU A 112 -0.78 7.56 -4.03
N SER A 113 -0.68 7.59 -2.69
CA SER A 113 -0.42 8.80 -1.92
C SER A 113 1.04 9.25 -1.92
N SER A 114 1.93 8.57 -2.64
CA SER A 114 3.36 8.87 -2.75
C SER A 114 4.11 8.81 -1.41
N TRP A 115 3.73 7.86 -0.55
CA TRP A 115 4.44 7.62 0.71
C TRP A 115 5.84 7.07 0.46
N ARG A 116 6.75 7.31 1.42
CA ARG A 116 8.13 6.79 1.34
C ARG A 116 8.26 5.37 1.87
N ALA A 117 7.68 5.11 3.03
CA ALA A 117 7.77 3.83 3.72
C ALA A 117 6.46 3.50 4.43
N ILE A 118 6.27 2.23 4.79
CA ILE A 118 5.06 1.78 5.49
C ILE A 118 5.41 0.78 6.59
N PRO A 119 4.71 0.79 7.73
CA PRO A 119 4.92 -0.17 8.80
C PRO A 119 4.59 -1.59 8.36
N CYS A 120 5.54 -2.48 8.57
CA CYS A 120 5.43 -3.90 8.26
C CYS A 120 5.88 -4.75 9.45
N CYS A 121 5.26 -5.92 9.61
CA CYS A 121 5.71 -6.99 10.47
C CYS A 121 6.05 -8.22 9.63
N MET A 122 7.09 -8.95 10.05
CA MET A 122 7.51 -10.19 9.41
C MET A 122 6.67 -11.34 9.94
N ARG A 123 6.29 -12.25 9.03
CA ARG A 123 5.65 -13.52 9.38
C ARG A 123 6.67 -14.63 9.61
#